data_AF-A0A2K6EAE8-F1
#
_entry.id   AF-A0A2K6EAE8-F1
#
_cell.length_a   1.000
_cell.length_b   1.000
_cell.length_c   1.000
_cell.angle_alpha   90.00
_cell.angle_beta   90.00
_cell.angle_gamma   90.00
#
_symmetry.space_group_name_H-M   'P 1'
#
loop_
_entity.id
_entity.type
_entity.pdbx_description
1 polymer ?
#
loop_
_entity_poly.entity_id
_entity_poly.type
_entity_poly.pdbx_seq_one_letter_code
_entity_poly.pdbx_strand_id
1 'polypeptide(L)' 'MPLVEERHRILNETGKILLEKFGGSFLNCVRESENSAQKLMHLVVESFPSYRDVTLFECA' A
#
# COMPACT_ATOMS: atom_id res chain seq x y z
N MET A 1 5.27 -23.34 -3.72
CA MET A 1 5.76 -21.94 -3.80
C MET A 1 5.77 -21.42 -2.37
N PRO A 2 6.87 -20.84 -1.85
CA PRO A 2 6.92 -20.36 -0.47
C PRO A 2 5.98 -19.16 -0.25
N LEU A 3 5.37 -19.09 0.94
CA LEU A 3 4.52 -17.98 1.42
C LEU A 3 3.30 -17.65 0.55
N VAL A 4 2.63 -18.67 -0.03
CA VAL A 4 1.48 -18.47 -0.92
C VAL A 4 0.28 -17.88 -0.18
N GLU A 5 0.06 -18.34 1.05
CA GLU A 5 -1.01 -17.90 1.93
C GLU A 5 -0.87 -16.41 2.25
N GLU A 6 0.35 -15.97 2.52
CA GLU A 6 0.64 -14.56 2.81
C GLU A 6 0.47 -13.68 1.56
N ARG A 7 0.96 -14.12 0.40
CA ARG A 7 0.72 -13.42 -0.88
C ARG A 7 -0.77 -13.29 -1.18
N HIS A 8 -1.55 -14.34 -0.95
CA HIS A 8 -2.99 -14.34 -1.15
C HIS A 8 -3.69 -13.38 -0.17
N ARG A 9 -3.24 -13.33 1.08
CA ARG A 9 -3.75 -12.38 2.08
C ARG A 9 -3.47 -10.93 1.67
N ILE A 10 -2.22 -10.62 1.31
CA ILE A 10 -1.81 -9.27 0.88
C ILE A 10 -2.59 -8.84 -0.36
N LEU A 11 -2.79 -9.74 -1.32
CA LEU A 11 -3.55 -9.45 -2.54
C LEU A 11 -5.01 -9.09 -2.22
N ASN A 12 -5.66 -9.86 -1.34
CA ASN A 12 -7.04 -9.59 -0.93
C ASN A 12 -7.17 -8.29 -0.14
N GLU A 13 -6.24 -8.02 0.78
CA GLU A 13 -6.21 -6.76 1.54
C GLU A 13 -6.01 -5.55 0.61
N THR A 14 -5.03 -5.61 -0.28
CA THR A 14 -4.76 -4.56 -1.27
C THR A 14 -5.97 -4.33 -2.17
N GLY A 15 -6.64 -5.40 -2.61
CA GLY A 15 -7.85 -5.33 -3.44
C GLY A 15 -9.02 -4.63 -2.73
N LYS A 16 -9.25 -4.94 -1.45
CA LYS A 16 -10.28 -4.25 -0.64
C LYS A 16 -9.99 -2.76 -0.50
N ILE A 17 -8.73 -2.41 -0.20
CA ILE A 17 -8.30 -1.02 -0.05
C ILE A 17 -8.46 -0.26 -1.36
N LEU A 18 -8.08 -0.87 -2.50
CA LEU A 18 -8.29 -0.30 -3.82
C LEU A 18 -9.77 -0.02 -4.09
N LEU A 19 -10.66 -0.97 -3.79
CA LEU A 19 -12.10 -0.82 -3.98
C LEU A 19 -12.68 0.29 -3.08
N GLU A 20 -12.35 0.29 -1.80
CA GLU A 20 -12.93 1.19 -0.80
C GLU A 20 -12.40 2.63 -0.90
N LYS A 21 -11.08 2.80 -1.07
CA LYS A 21 -10.44 4.13 -1.05
C LYS A 21 -10.24 4.72 -2.44
N PHE A 22 -10.00 3.89 -3.45
CA PHE A 22 -9.59 4.35 -4.79
C PHE A 22 -10.57 3.93 -5.89
N GLY A 23 -11.79 3.51 -5.54
CA GLY A 23 -12.83 3.12 -6.50
C GLY A 23 -12.43 1.95 -7.40
N GLY A 24 -11.57 1.05 -6.90
CA GLY A 24 -11.08 -0.13 -7.59
C GLY A 24 -9.94 0.12 -8.58
N SER A 25 -9.41 1.34 -8.66
CA SER A 25 -8.35 1.68 -9.62
C SER A 25 -7.18 2.43 -8.98
N PHE A 26 -5.98 1.89 -9.14
CA PHE A 26 -4.75 2.55 -8.68
C PHE A 26 -4.50 3.89 -9.37
N LEU A 27 -5.08 4.12 -10.55
CA LEU A 27 -5.00 5.42 -11.23
C LEU A 27 -5.60 6.55 -10.38
N ASN A 28 -6.61 6.26 -9.55
CA ASN A 28 -7.18 7.25 -8.64
C ASN A 28 -6.20 7.60 -7.50
N CYS A 29 -5.44 6.62 -7.00
CA CYS A 29 -4.33 6.87 -6.06
C CYS A 29 -3.26 7.78 -6.69
N VAL A 30 -2.90 7.55 -7.96
CA VAL A 30 -1.95 8.42 -8.68
C VAL A 30 -2.54 9.83 -8.87
N ARG A 31 -3.83 9.96 -9.21
CA ARG A 31 -4.48 11.27 -9.36
C ARG A 31 -4.52 12.05 -8.04
N GLU A 32 -4.79 11.38 -6.92
CA GLU A 32 -4.78 11.99 -5.58
C GLU A 32 -3.40 12.46 -5.14
N SER A 33 -2.32 11.92 -5.74
CA SER A 33 -0.97 12.40 -5.46
C SER A 33 -0.64 13.78 -6.06
N GLU A 34 -1.53 14.36 -6.88
CA GLU A 34 -1.37 15.68 -7.50
C GLU A 34 -0.03 15.84 -8.25
N ASN A 35 0.41 14.79 -8.95
CA ASN A 35 1.70 14.72 -9.65
C ASN A 35 2.94 14.90 -8.75
N SER A 36 2.81 14.74 -7.43
CA SER A 36 3.93 14.75 -6.51
C SER A 36 4.35 13.32 -6.16
N ALA A 37 5.57 12.95 -6.52
CA ALA A 37 6.15 11.65 -6.18
C ALA A 37 6.21 11.43 -4.66
N GLN A 38 6.43 12.50 -3.88
CA GLN A 38 6.45 12.43 -2.42
C GLN A 38 5.05 12.14 -1.86
N LYS A 39 4.02 12.83 -2.37
CA LYS A 39 2.63 12.58 -1.97
C LYS A 39 2.20 11.16 -2.35
N LEU A 40 2.59 10.69 -3.54
CA LEU A 40 2.31 9.32 -3.98
C LEU A 40 2.95 8.30 -3.04
N MET A 41 4.23 8.48 -2.69
CA MET A 41 4.92 7.59 -1.76
C MET A 41 4.21 7.56 -0.39
N HIS A 42 3.80 8.73 0.12
CA HIS A 42 3.06 8.81 1.38
C HIS A 42 1.72 8.08 1.30
N LEU A 43 0.91 8.34 0.26
CA LEU A 43 -0.36 7.66 0.02
C LEU A 43 -0.19 6.14 -0.07
N VAL A 44 0.87 5.66 -0.71
CA VAL A 44 1.14 4.22 -0.84
C VAL A 44 1.47 3.60 0.52
N VAL A 45 2.39 4.17 1.29
CA VAL A 45 2.82 3.63 2.60
C VAL A 45 1.73 3.77 3.67
N GLU A 46 0.84 4.76 3.54
CA GLU A 46 -0.33 4.91 4.42
C GLU A 46 -1.48 3.99 4.05
N SER A 47 -1.74 3.82 2.76
CA SER A 47 -2.90 3.05 2.30
C SER A 47 -2.63 1.57 2.24
N PHE A 48 -1.39 1.13 1.95
CA PHE A 48 -1.05 -0.26 1.74
C PHE A 48 -0.03 -0.73 2.80
N PRO A 49 -0.48 -1.38 3.89
CA PRO A 49 0.38 -1.77 5.01
C PRO A 49 1.57 -2.65 4.61
N SER A 50 1.41 -3.46 3.56
CA SER A 50 2.47 -4.33 3.03
C SER A 50 3.69 -3.58 2.48
N TYR A 51 3.57 -2.28 2.19
CA TYR A 51 4.67 -1.41 1.74
C TYR A 51 5.33 -0.64 2.88
N ARG A 52 4.80 -0.73 4.10
CA ARG A 52 5.34 -0.04 5.27
C ARG A 52 6.49 -0.85 5.87
N ASP A 53 7.65 -0.76 5.22
CA ASP A 53 8.90 -1.31 5.75
C ASP A 53 9.53 -0.34 6.76
N VAL A 54 8.91 -0.24 7.93
CA VAL A 54 9.43 0.53 9.07
C VAL A 54 9.68 -0.41 10.23
N THR A 55 10.86 -0.28 10.83
CA THR A 55 11.22 -0.99 12.05
C THR A 55 11.66 0.00 13.11
N LEU A 56 11.38 -0.30 14.37
CA LEU A 56 11.90 0.50 15.48
C LEU A 56 13.41 0.26 15.58
N PHE A 57 14.18 1.33 15.66
CA PHE A 57 15.61 1.23 15.93
C PHE A 57 15.80 0.86 17.39
N GLU A 58 16.26 -0.36 17.67
CA GLU A 58 16.67 -0.76 19.00
C GLU A 58 18.09 -0.23 19.26
N CYS A 59 18.20 0.85 20.04
CA CYS A 59 19.47 1.24 20.65
C CYS A 59 19.77 0.22 21.76
N ALA A 60 20.83 -0.58 21.58
CA ALA A 60 21.41 -1.42 22.64
C ALA A 60 22.10 -0.58 23.72
#